data_AF-A0A923R265-F1
#
_entry.id   AF-A0A923R265-F1
#
_cell.length_a   1.000
_cell.length_b   1.000
_cell.length_c   1.000
_cell.angle_alpha   90.00
_cell.angle_beta   90.00
_cell.angle_gamma   90.00
#
_symmetry.space_group_name_H-M   'P 1'
#
loop_
_entity.id
_entity.type
_entity.pdbx_description
1 polymer ?
#
loop_
_entity_poly.entity_id
_entity_poly.type
_entity_poly.pdbx_seq_one_letter_code
_entity_poly.pdbx_strand_id
1 'polypeptide(L)'
;MRITLCIVSYVLLAACSNAGSQNVLSPSKFEQSLKDQPGIIVDVRTPGEYAEGHISNALNIDFYSPEFNSGFKKFDKAKPIYVYCQRGGRSESAVEKLNKNGFKNVYELDGGIIKWEEEGKKVEGKSSVLPPAGITSEDYSKLISSQKLVLVDFSATWCGPCRKLSPLLEKVGHQRPNDVKVVMIDVDSNEQIARQIGIEELPTLIWYKNGKLELRMIGFHSEKDINETIDRLLK
;
A
#
# COMPACT_ATOMS: atom_id res chain seq x y z
N MET A 1 -63.78 -22.28 -42.86
CA MET A 1 -63.24 -23.49 -42.21
C MET A 1 -61.76 -23.59 -42.56
N ARG A 2 -60.88 -23.79 -41.55
CA ARG A 2 -59.40 -23.92 -41.60
C ARG A 2 -58.65 -22.58 -41.46
N ILE A 3 -58.40 -22.09 -40.24
CA ILE A 3 -57.44 -22.47 -39.18
C ILE A 3 -56.11 -21.71 -39.34
N THR A 4 -55.91 -20.79 -38.40
CA THR A 4 -54.74 -20.01 -38.01
C THR A 4 -53.51 -20.87 -37.72
N LEU A 5 -52.30 -20.42 -38.09
CA LEU A 5 -51.08 -20.70 -37.31
C LEU A 5 -49.98 -19.65 -37.58
N CYS A 6 -49.93 -18.63 -36.73
CA CYS A 6 -48.75 -17.76 -36.59
C CYS A 6 -47.67 -18.53 -35.82
N ILE A 7 -46.52 -18.79 -36.45
CA ILE A 7 -45.34 -19.32 -35.77
C ILE A 7 -44.47 -18.13 -35.35
N VAL A 8 -44.68 -17.67 -34.11
CA VAL A 8 -43.74 -16.78 -33.42
C VAL A 8 -42.59 -17.67 -32.93
N SER A 9 -41.45 -17.58 -33.60
CA SER A 9 -40.22 -18.25 -33.17
C SER A 9 -39.67 -17.53 -31.94
N TYR A 10 -39.88 -18.14 -30.78
CA TYR A 10 -39.44 -17.65 -29.48
C TYR A 10 -37.96 -18.04 -29.29
N VAL A 11 -37.04 -17.12 -29.59
CA VAL A 11 -35.62 -17.27 -29.24
C VAL A 11 -35.49 -17.01 -27.74
N LEU A 12 -35.48 -18.08 -26.95
CA LEU A 12 -35.12 -18.07 -25.53
C LEU A 12 -33.60 -18.12 -25.41
N LEU A 13 -32.97 -16.95 -25.35
CA LEU A 13 -31.64 -16.80 -24.75
C LEU A 13 -31.80 -16.82 -23.23
N ALA A 14 -31.76 -18.00 -22.63
CA ALA A 14 -31.56 -18.14 -21.19
C ALA A 14 -30.06 -18.05 -20.89
N ALA A 15 -29.56 -16.83 -20.73
CA ALA A 15 -28.26 -16.57 -20.14
C ALA A 15 -28.35 -16.83 -18.63
N CYS A 16 -27.79 -17.95 -18.16
CA CYS A 16 -27.54 -18.14 -16.74
C CYS A 16 -26.50 -17.11 -16.28
N SER A 17 -26.97 -16.02 -15.67
CA SER A 17 -26.10 -15.05 -15.00
C SER A 17 -25.73 -15.61 -13.64
N ASN A 18 -24.63 -16.34 -13.55
CA ASN A 18 -24.04 -16.72 -12.27
C ASN A 18 -23.20 -15.53 -11.74
N ALA A 19 -23.88 -14.47 -11.31
CA ALA A 19 -23.29 -13.17 -10.93
C ALA A 19 -22.71 -13.14 -9.50
N GLY A 20 -22.25 -14.29 -8.98
CA GLY A 20 -21.77 -14.41 -7.59
C GLY A 20 -20.26 -14.60 -7.42
N SER A 21 -19.50 -14.88 -8.50
CA SER A 21 -18.07 -15.25 -8.37
C SER A 21 -17.15 -14.64 -9.44
N GLN A 22 -17.67 -13.97 -10.47
CA GLN A 22 -16.86 -13.49 -11.60
C GLN A 22 -16.05 -12.23 -11.30
N ASN A 23 -16.42 -11.46 -10.26
CA ASN A 23 -15.81 -10.16 -9.99
C ASN A 23 -14.81 -10.18 -8.82
N VAL A 24 -14.52 -11.35 -8.25
CA VAL A 24 -13.46 -11.53 -7.25
C VAL A 24 -12.20 -11.98 -7.98
N LEU A 25 -11.15 -11.17 -7.96
CA LEU A 25 -9.96 -11.32 -8.80
C LEU A 25 -8.73 -11.61 -7.93
N SER A 26 -7.92 -12.61 -8.30
CA SER A 26 -6.58 -12.77 -7.71
C SER A 26 -5.69 -11.55 -8.00
N PRO A 27 -4.62 -11.28 -7.23
CA PRO A 27 -3.78 -10.10 -7.44
C PRO A 27 -3.28 -9.94 -8.88
N SER A 28 -2.81 -11.03 -9.49
CA SER A 28 -2.38 -11.02 -10.90
C SER A 28 -3.53 -10.72 -11.89
N LYS A 29 -4.75 -11.22 -11.65
CA LYS A 29 -5.92 -10.89 -12.50
C LYS A 29 -6.44 -9.48 -12.26
N PHE A 30 -6.36 -8.99 -11.03
CA PHE A 30 -6.74 -7.64 -10.63
C PHE A 30 -5.83 -6.61 -11.33
N GLU A 31 -4.50 -6.84 -11.29
CA GLU A 31 -3.53 -6.01 -12.01
C GLU A 31 -3.74 -6.04 -13.53
N GLN A 32 -4.03 -7.22 -14.10
CA GLN A 32 -4.32 -7.34 -15.53
C GLN A 32 -5.62 -6.61 -15.90
N SER A 33 -6.68 -6.78 -15.11
CA SER A 33 -7.98 -6.13 -15.34
C SER A 33 -7.87 -4.61 -15.29
N LEU A 34 -7.05 -4.05 -14.38
CA LEU A 34 -6.77 -2.61 -14.34
C LEU A 34 -6.14 -2.06 -15.62
N LYS A 35 -5.35 -2.88 -16.35
CA LYS A 35 -4.75 -2.50 -17.63
C LYS A 35 -5.78 -2.58 -18.77
N ASP A 36 -6.58 -3.63 -18.79
CA ASP A 36 -7.55 -3.90 -19.86
C ASP A 36 -8.77 -2.98 -19.75
N GLN A 37 -9.18 -2.65 -18.53
CA GLN A 37 -10.35 -1.84 -18.24
C GLN A 37 -10.04 -0.83 -17.12
N PRO A 38 -9.41 0.32 -17.47
CA PRO A 38 -9.05 1.33 -16.48
C PRO A 38 -10.24 1.76 -15.61
N GLY A 39 -10.02 1.80 -14.30
CA GLY A 39 -11.05 2.08 -13.31
C GLY A 39 -10.51 2.80 -12.08
N ILE A 40 -11.38 3.01 -11.11
CA ILE A 40 -11.03 3.66 -9.84
C ILE A 40 -10.64 2.57 -8.84
N ILE A 41 -9.43 2.64 -8.28
CA ILE A 41 -9.00 1.76 -7.20
C ILE A 41 -9.46 2.38 -5.87
N VAL A 42 -10.09 1.60 -5.01
CA VAL A 42 -10.59 2.04 -3.71
C VAL A 42 -10.09 1.11 -2.61
N ASP A 43 -9.32 1.68 -1.70
CA ASP A 43 -8.94 1.05 -0.45
C ASP A 43 -9.98 1.38 0.62
N VAL A 44 -10.70 0.36 1.08
CA VAL A 44 -11.74 0.53 2.09
C VAL A 44 -11.26 0.29 3.53
N ARG A 45 -9.94 0.28 3.74
CA ARG A 45 -9.32 0.25 5.07
C ARG A 45 -9.41 1.61 5.77
N THR A 46 -9.01 1.64 7.04
CA THR A 46 -8.91 2.90 7.78
C THR A 46 -7.82 3.80 7.21
N PRO A 47 -7.86 5.13 7.44
CA PRO A 47 -6.82 6.04 6.96
C PRO A 47 -5.41 5.71 7.46
N GLY A 48 -5.30 5.16 8.68
CA GLY A 48 -4.02 4.70 9.23
C GLY A 48 -3.42 3.55 8.43
N GLU A 49 -4.21 2.50 8.18
CA GLU A 49 -3.78 1.36 7.35
C GLU A 49 -3.45 1.77 5.91
N TYR A 50 -4.20 2.74 5.35
CA TYR A 50 -3.92 3.28 4.02
C TYR A 50 -2.58 4.02 4.01
N ALA A 51 -2.32 4.85 5.02
CA ALA A 51 -1.05 5.57 5.16
C ALA A 51 0.14 4.61 5.29
N GLU A 52 -0.03 3.46 5.98
CA GLU A 52 1.00 2.44 6.16
C GLU A 52 1.50 1.81 4.85
N GLY A 53 0.64 1.81 3.83
CA GLY A 53 0.97 1.40 2.48
C GLY A 53 -0.27 0.95 1.73
N HIS A 54 -0.42 1.34 0.48
CA HIS A 54 -1.63 1.12 -0.33
C HIS A 54 -1.27 0.86 -1.79
N ILE A 55 -2.14 0.21 -2.56
CA ILE A 55 -1.96 0.05 -4.00
C ILE A 55 -1.92 1.44 -4.67
N SER A 56 -0.96 1.64 -5.57
CA SER A 56 -0.73 2.90 -6.28
C SER A 56 -2.02 3.46 -6.91
N ASN A 57 -2.24 4.77 -6.76
CA ASN A 57 -3.44 5.50 -7.22
C ASN A 57 -4.78 5.08 -6.58
N ALA A 58 -4.76 4.33 -5.48
CA ALA A 58 -5.97 4.05 -4.72
C ALA A 58 -6.56 5.32 -4.09
N LEU A 59 -7.88 5.37 -3.96
CA LEU A 59 -8.58 6.33 -3.10
C LEU A 59 -8.91 5.64 -1.78
N ASN A 60 -8.72 6.31 -0.65
CA ASN A 60 -9.15 5.78 0.64
C ASN A 60 -10.60 6.18 0.94
N ILE A 61 -11.48 5.19 1.12
CA ILE A 61 -12.85 5.38 1.60
C ILE A 61 -13.12 4.38 2.73
N ASP A 62 -12.90 4.81 3.98
CA ASP A 62 -12.98 3.94 5.16
C ASP A 62 -14.35 3.26 5.28
N PHE A 63 -14.35 1.92 5.27
CA PHE A 63 -15.55 1.10 5.41
C PHE A 63 -16.31 1.34 6.71
N TYR A 64 -15.59 1.69 7.79
CA TYR A 64 -16.17 1.93 9.11
C TYR A 64 -16.66 3.36 9.31
N SER A 65 -16.30 4.28 8.41
CA SER A 65 -16.78 5.65 8.47
C SER A 65 -18.29 5.70 8.21
N PRO A 66 -19.05 6.49 9.00
CA PRO A 66 -20.47 6.73 8.71
C PRO A 66 -20.69 7.40 7.34
N GLU A 67 -19.66 8.04 6.78
CA GLU A 67 -19.65 8.65 5.46
C GLU A 67 -19.39 7.66 4.31
N PHE A 68 -19.13 6.37 4.56
CA PHE A 68 -18.76 5.38 3.54
C PHE A 68 -19.64 5.46 2.27
N ASN A 69 -20.96 5.36 2.43
CA ASN A 69 -21.89 5.42 1.29
C ASN A 69 -21.85 6.77 0.56
N SER A 70 -21.61 7.87 1.30
CA SER A 70 -21.51 9.19 0.70
C SER A 70 -20.20 9.42 -0.06
N GLY A 71 -19.13 8.68 0.28
CA GLY A 71 -17.85 8.72 -0.43
C GLY A 71 -17.98 8.40 -1.92
N PHE A 72 -18.96 7.57 -2.29
CA PHE A 72 -19.19 7.16 -3.67
C PHE A 72 -20.23 8.00 -4.42
N LYS A 73 -20.87 9.00 -3.78
CA LYS A 73 -21.97 9.77 -4.41
C LYS A 73 -21.59 10.47 -5.72
N LYS A 74 -20.32 10.88 -5.85
CA LYS A 74 -19.79 11.57 -7.02
C LYS A 74 -19.24 10.61 -8.09
N PHE A 75 -19.23 9.31 -7.83
CA PHE A 75 -18.66 8.34 -8.74
C PHE A 75 -19.65 8.04 -9.85
N ASP A 76 -19.13 7.89 -11.06
CA ASP A 76 -19.89 7.42 -12.20
C ASP A 76 -20.16 5.92 -12.04
N LYS A 77 -21.43 5.53 -11.90
CA LYS A 77 -21.87 4.15 -11.66
C LYS A 77 -21.56 3.19 -12.81
N ALA A 78 -21.27 3.71 -14.00
CA ALA A 78 -20.86 2.90 -15.16
C ALA A 78 -19.36 2.57 -15.14
N LYS A 79 -18.53 3.36 -14.46
CA LYS A 79 -17.08 3.15 -14.43
C LYS A 79 -16.72 1.96 -13.53
N PRO A 80 -15.70 1.18 -13.88
CA PRO A 80 -15.17 0.12 -13.03
C PRO A 80 -14.66 0.67 -11.70
N ILE A 81 -14.98 -0.03 -10.61
CA ILE A 81 -14.43 0.21 -9.28
C ILE A 81 -13.73 -1.08 -8.83
N TYR A 82 -12.47 -0.92 -8.45
CA TYR A 82 -11.59 -1.98 -7.99
C TYR A 82 -11.39 -1.81 -6.49
N VAL A 83 -12.04 -2.65 -5.68
CA VAL A 83 -12.10 -2.51 -4.23
C VAL A 83 -11.19 -3.53 -3.56
N TYR A 84 -10.46 -3.11 -2.55
CA TYR A 84 -9.72 -4.01 -1.69
C TYR A 84 -9.70 -3.53 -0.25
N CYS A 85 -9.37 -4.45 0.65
CA CYS A 85 -9.04 -4.14 2.03
C CYS A 85 -7.81 -4.93 2.46
N GLN A 86 -7.64 -5.21 3.75
CA GLN A 86 -6.47 -5.95 4.21
C GLN A 86 -6.44 -7.42 3.75
N ARG A 87 -7.57 -8.14 3.89
CA ARG A 87 -7.67 -9.61 3.65
C ARG A 87 -8.92 -10.10 2.90
N GLY A 88 -9.83 -9.21 2.50
CA GLY A 88 -11.08 -9.56 1.79
C GLY A 88 -12.37 -9.22 2.55
N GLY A 89 -12.44 -9.35 3.88
CA GLY A 89 -13.73 -9.24 4.59
C GLY A 89 -14.45 -7.87 4.47
N ARG A 90 -13.72 -6.75 4.57
CA ARG A 90 -14.31 -5.41 4.38
C ARG A 90 -14.63 -5.12 2.92
N SER A 91 -13.80 -5.58 2.00
CA SER A 91 -13.97 -5.36 0.55
C SER A 91 -15.16 -6.13 0.00
N GLU A 92 -15.37 -7.37 0.45
CA GLU A 92 -16.56 -8.17 0.13
C GLU A 92 -17.84 -7.42 0.55
N SER A 93 -17.87 -6.96 1.80
CA SER A 93 -18.99 -6.17 2.33
C SER A 93 -19.17 -4.83 1.60
N ALA A 94 -18.08 -4.20 1.16
CA ALA A 94 -18.12 -2.97 0.37
C ALA A 94 -18.71 -3.23 -1.02
N VAL A 95 -18.32 -4.33 -1.68
CA VAL A 95 -18.86 -4.73 -2.99
C VAL A 95 -20.37 -4.93 -2.92
N GLU A 96 -20.86 -5.62 -1.88
CA GLU A 96 -22.30 -5.77 -1.68
C GLU A 96 -23.04 -4.42 -1.55
N LYS A 97 -22.49 -3.50 -0.74
CA LYS A 97 -23.07 -2.15 -0.56
C LYS A 97 -23.07 -1.37 -1.88
N LEU A 98 -21.99 -1.43 -2.65
CA LEU A 98 -21.88 -0.73 -3.92
C LEU A 98 -22.84 -1.29 -4.97
N ASN A 99 -22.95 -2.62 -5.08
CA ASN A 99 -23.91 -3.28 -5.96
C ASN A 99 -25.35 -2.89 -5.61
N LYS A 100 -25.71 -2.88 -4.31
CA LYS A 100 -27.02 -2.39 -3.82
C LYS A 100 -27.28 -0.93 -4.16
N ASN A 101 -26.22 -0.10 -4.19
CA ASN A 101 -26.29 1.31 -4.58
C ASN A 101 -26.27 1.54 -6.11
N GLY A 102 -26.30 0.48 -6.92
CA GLY A 102 -26.45 0.52 -8.37
C GLY A 102 -25.14 0.66 -9.15
N PHE A 103 -23.98 0.46 -8.51
CA PHE A 103 -22.73 0.24 -9.23
C PHE A 103 -22.77 -1.14 -9.89
N LYS A 104 -22.42 -1.22 -11.16
CA LYS A 104 -22.55 -2.47 -11.95
C LYS A 104 -21.23 -3.20 -12.15
N ASN A 105 -20.13 -2.47 -12.10
CA ASN A 105 -18.79 -2.95 -12.43
C ASN A 105 -17.90 -2.79 -11.19
N VAL A 106 -18.14 -3.61 -10.16
CA VAL A 106 -17.34 -3.61 -8.92
C VAL A 106 -16.56 -4.91 -8.84
N TYR A 107 -15.24 -4.80 -8.77
CA TYR A 107 -14.29 -5.91 -8.72
C TYR A 107 -13.57 -5.92 -7.37
N GLU A 108 -13.48 -7.07 -6.73
CA GLU A 108 -12.76 -7.26 -5.48
C GLU A 108 -11.38 -7.86 -5.71
N LEU A 109 -10.39 -7.41 -4.93
CA LEU A 109 -9.12 -8.11 -4.79
C LEU A 109 -9.21 -9.26 -3.78
N ASP A 110 -9.20 -10.49 -4.28
CA ASP A 110 -9.12 -11.71 -3.48
C ASP A 110 -7.91 -11.68 -2.54
N GLY A 111 -8.13 -11.94 -1.26
CA GLY A 111 -7.08 -11.92 -0.23
C GLY A 111 -6.54 -10.53 0.13
N GLY A 112 -7.08 -9.45 -0.45
CA GLY A 112 -6.72 -8.07 -0.14
C GLY A 112 -5.25 -7.71 -0.40
N ILE A 113 -4.81 -6.60 0.20
CA ILE A 113 -3.45 -6.08 0.01
C ILE A 113 -2.36 -7.01 0.54
N ILE A 114 -2.66 -7.85 1.55
CA ILE A 114 -1.67 -8.81 2.05
C ILE A 114 -1.27 -9.80 0.96
N LYS A 115 -2.25 -10.39 0.28
CA LYS A 115 -1.97 -11.33 -0.83
C LYS A 115 -1.31 -10.63 -2.02
N TRP A 116 -1.65 -9.37 -2.27
CA TRP A 116 -1.00 -8.53 -3.28
C TRP A 116 0.50 -8.38 -3.01
N GLU A 117 0.87 -8.07 -1.76
CA GLU A 117 2.27 -7.93 -1.35
C GLU A 117 3.01 -9.27 -1.31
N GLU A 118 2.35 -10.36 -0.89
CA GLU A 118 2.91 -11.73 -0.93
C GLU A 118 3.24 -12.17 -2.36
N GLU A 119 2.48 -11.74 -3.36
CA GLU A 119 2.79 -11.93 -4.80
C GLU A 119 3.87 -10.94 -5.32
N GLY A 120 4.52 -10.18 -4.43
CA GLY A 120 5.61 -9.25 -4.77
C GLY A 120 5.15 -7.99 -5.52
N LYS A 121 3.85 -7.69 -5.50
CA LYS A 121 3.31 -6.49 -6.16
C LYS A 121 3.58 -5.24 -5.33
N LYS A 122 3.79 -4.12 -6.02
CA LYS A 122 4.21 -2.85 -5.39
C LYS A 122 3.05 -2.14 -4.70
N VAL A 123 3.36 -1.45 -3.60
CA VAL A 123 2.47 -0.53 -2.88
C VAL A 123 3.16 0.83 -2.73
N GLU A 124 2.38 1.90 -2.78
CA GLU A 124 2.76 3.26 -2.40
C GLU A 124 2.54 3.46 -0.90
N GLY A 125 2.96 4.59 -0.35
CA GLY A 125 2.75 4.90 1.06
C GLY A 125 3.65 4.15 2.04
N LYS A 126 4.38 3.09 1.63
CA LYS A 126 5.49 2.55 2.43
C LYS A 126 6.61 3.58 2.54
N SER A 127 6.51 4.45 3.55
CA SER A 127 7.52 5.46 3.80
C SER A 127 8.81 4.86 4.39
N SER A 128 8.73 3.62 4.90
CA SER A 128 9.88 2.77 5.20
C SER A 128 10.20 1.87 4.00
N VAL A 129 11.40 2.03 3.45
CA VAL A 129 11.96 1.11 2.46
C VAL A 129 12.81 0.09 3.18
N LEU A 130 12.49 -1.19 3.02
CA LEU A 130 13.33 -2.32 3.38
C LEU A 130 14.08 -2.75 2.11
N PRO A 131 15.38 -2.41 1.96
CA PRO A 131 16.15 -2.87 0.83
C PRO A 131 16.39 -4.40 0.91
N PRO A 132 16.60 -5.08 -0.23
CA PRO A 132 16.94 -6.49 -0.24
C PRO A 132 18.28 -6.75 0.45
N ALA A 133 18.58 -8.02 0.73
CA ALA A 133 19.90 -8.44 1.23
C ALA A 133 20.99 -8.17 0.20
N GLY A 134 22.18 -7.78 0.67
CA GLY A 134 23.37 -7.60 -0.15
C GLY A 134 23.35 -6.37 -1.05
N ILE A 135 22.71 -5.27 -0.64
CA ILE A 135 22.76 -4.03 -1.44
C ILE A 135 24.19 -3.53 -1.65
N THR A 136 24.44 -2.97 -2.84
CA THR A 136 25.74 -2.41 -3.19
C THR A 136 25.91 -0.97 -2.67
N SER A 137 27.13 -0.45 -2.70
CA SER A 137 27.38 0.96 -2.38
C SER A 137 26.65 1.92 -3.35
N GLU A 138 26.42 1.48 -4.59
CA GLU A 138 25.63 2.25 -5.56
C GLU A 138 24.16 2.28 -5.17
N ASP A 139 23.57 1.14 -4.77
CA ASP A 139 22.21 1.07 -4.27
C ASP A 139 22.03 1.93 -3.03
N TYR A 140 22.98 1.87 -2.10
CA TYR A 140 22.98 2.72 -0.91
C TYR A 140 23.01 4.21 -1.27
N SER A 141 23.88 4.61 -2.20
CA SER A 141 23.98 5.99 -2.70
C SER A 141 22.65 6.48 -3.32
N LYS A 142 21.97 5.62 -4.08
CA LYS A 142 20.63 5.90 -4.62
C LYS A 142 19.59 6.06 -3.51
N LEU A 143 19.63 5.22 -2.48
CA LEU A 143 18.69 5.29 -1.35
C LEU A 143 18.82 6.62 -0.59
N ILE A 144 20.04 7.00 -0.18
CA ILE A 144 20.28 8.22 0.60
C ILE A 144 20.04 9.52 -0.19
N SER A 145 20.00 9.43 -1.52
CA SER A 145 19.74 10.56 -2.42
C SER A 145 18.31 10.59 -2.97
N SER A 146 17.45 9.66 -2.56
CA SER A 146 16.11 9.48 -3.16
C SER A 146 15.07 10.49 -2.71
N GLN A 147 15.35 11.28 -1.68
CA GLN A 147 14.53 12.39 -1.20
C GLN A 147 15.42 13.47 -0.60
N LYS A 148 14.89 14.70 -0.45
CA LYS A 148 15.60 15.83 0.17
C LYS A 148 16.16 15.47 1.55
N LEU A 149 15.39 14.74 2.36
CA LEU A 149 15.80 14.23 3.67
C LEU A 149 15.53 12.71 3.73
N VAL A 150 16.53 11.95 4.11
CA VAL A 150 16.46 10.49 4.27
C VAL A 150 16.98 10.12 5.65
N LEU A 151 16.22 9.34 6.40
CA LEU A 151 16.62 8.69 7.63
C LEU A 151 16.93 7.21 7.34
N VAL A 152 18.13 6.78 7.65
CA VAL A 152 18.54 5.37 7.56
C VAL A 152 18.61 4.77 8.96
N ASP A 153 17.83 3.74 9.24
CA ASP A 153 17.87 2.92 10.44
C ASP A 153 18.68 1.64 10.19
N PHE A 154 19.88 1.57 10.75
CA PHE A 154 20.66 0.34 10.81
C PHE A 154 20.23 -0.47 12.04
N SER A 155 19.64 -1.64 11.81
CA SER A 155 19.02 -2.47 12.83
C SER A 155 19.33 -3.96 12.63
N ALA A 156 18.83 -4.80 13.55
CA ALA A 156 18.85 -6.25 13.42
C ALA A 156 17.63 -6.87 14.12
N THR A 157 17.19 -8.03 13.65
CA THR A 157 16.00 -8.72 14.19
C THR A 157 16.14 -9.13 15.67
N TRP A 158 17.34 -9.52 16.08
CA TRP A 158 17.67 -9.93 17.45
C TRP A 158 17.82 -8.73 18.41
N CYS A 159 18.00 -7.51 17.89
CA CYS A 159 18.17 -6.29 18.68
C CYS A 159 16.85 -5.83 19.33
N GLY A 160 16.77 -5.95 20.66
CA GLY A 160 15.59 -5.58 21.44
C GLY A 160 15.15 -4.11 21.28
N PRO A 161 16.04 -3.13 21.46
CA PRO A 161 15.72 -1.72 21.23
C PRO A 161 15.29 -1.42 19.79
N CYS A 162 15.93 -2.06 18.79
CA CYS A 162 15.58 -1.90 17.39
C CYS A 162 14.12 -2.27 17.12
N ARG A 163 13.66 -3.43 17.62
CA ARG A 163 12.25 -3.86 17.47
C ARG A 163 11.22 -2.88 18.04
N LYS A 164 11.61 -2.06 19.02
CA LYS A 164 10.74 -1.00 19.56
C LYS A 164 10.81 0.27 18.72
N LEU A 165 11.97 0.58 18.15
CA LEU A 165 12.22 1.80 17.38
C LEU A 165 11.66 1.70 15.95
N SER A 166 11.80 0.55 15.30
CA SER A 166 11.33 0.29 13.94
C SER A 166 9.86 0.73 13.71
N PRO A 167 8.85 0.28 14.47
CA PRO A 167 7.46 0.69 14.22
C PRO A 167 7.22 2.19 14.43
N LEU A 168 8.03 2.84 15.28
CA LEU A 168 7.98 4.28 15.49
C LEU A 168 8.55 5.04 14.29
N LEU A 169 9.66 4.57 13.71
CA LEU A 169 10.25 5.17 12.51
C LEU A 169 9.34 4.99 11.29
N GLU A 170 8.75 3.81 11.13
CA GLU A 170 7.73 3.56 10.11
C GLU A 170 6.60 4.59 10.24
N LYS A 171 5.98 4.67 11.43
CA LYS A 171 4.92 5.63 11.73
C LYS A 171 5.32 7.08 11.40
N VAL A 172 6.53 7.51 11.76
CA VAL A 172 7.01 8.87 11.45
C VAL A 172 7.10 9.09 9.95
N GLY A 173 7.67 8.13 9.20
CA GLY A 173 7.69 8.19 7.75
C GLY A 173 6.27 8.31 7.16
N HIS A 174 5.34 7.48 7.65
CA HIS A 174 3.94 7.50 7.19
C HIS A 174 3.22 8.81 7.48
N GLN A 175 3.52 9.45 8.61
CA GLN A 175 2.96 10.75 8.97
C GLN A 175 3.58 11.90 8.16
N ARG A 176 4.81 11.72 7.65
CA ARG A 176 5.60 12.77 7.02
C ARG A 176 6.24 12.34 5.69
N PRO A 177 5.48 11.75 4.74
CA PRO A 177 6.06 11.10 3.55
C PRO A 177 6.70 12.10 2.58
N ASN A 178 6.26 13.35 2.57
CA ASN A 178 6.85 14.41 1.74
C ASN A 178 8.09 15.05 2.39
N ASP A 179 8.23 14.93 3.71
CA ASP A 179 9.28 15.57 4.48
C ASP A 179 10.51 14.66 4.59
N VAL A 180 10.31 13.37 4.87
CA VAL A 180 11.39 12.41 5.13
C VAL A 180 11.08 11.05 4.53
N LYS A 181 12.10 10.43 3.94
CA LYS A 181 12.08 8.99 3.63
C LYS A 181 12.75 8.20 4.73
N VAL A 182 12.15 7.08 5.14
CA VAL A 182 12.77 6.16 6.09
C VAL A 182 13.30 4.95 5.32
N VAL A 183 14.53 4.54 5.57
CA VAL A 183 15.18 3.37 4.97
C VAL A 183 15.68 2.50 6.12
N MET A 184 15.26 1.26 6.17
CA MET A 184 15.58 0.35 7.27
C MET A 184 16.50 -0.74 6.75
N ILE A 185 17.76 -0.74 7.18
CA ILE A 185 18.80 -1.67 6.74
C ILE A 185 19.08 -2.66 7.87
N ASP A 186 18.74 -3.92 7.63
CA ASP A 186 19.18 -5.03 8.47
C ASP A 186 20.68 -5.26 8.23
N VAL A 187 21.48 -5.17 9.30
CA VAL A 187 22.95 -5.26 9.19
C VAL A 187 23.44 -6.67 8.92
N ASP A 188 22.71 -7.70 9.36
CA ASP A 188 23.07 -9.10 9.13
C ASP A 188 22.92 -9.45 7.63
N SER A 189 21.89 -8.90 7.00
CA SER A 189 21.63 -9.06 5.56
C SER A 189 22.51 -8.15 4.68
N ASN A 190 23.18 -7.14 5.27
CA ASN A 190 23.91 -6.10 4.55
C ASN A 190 25.26 -5.75 5.21
N GLU A 191 26.00 -6.77 5.68
CA GLU A 191 27.23 -6.62 6.44
C GLU A 191 28.30 -5.76 5.76
N GLN A 192 28.41 -5.81 4.43
CA GLN A 192 29.40 -5.04 3.68
C GLN A 192 29.11 -3.54 3.79
N ILE A 193 27.84 -3.13 3.63
CA ILE A 193 27.42 -1.75 3.81
C ILE A 193 27.56 -1.33 5.27
N ALA A 194 27.13 -2.17 6.22
CA ALA A 194 27.28 -1.88 7.65
C ALA A 194 28.75 -1.62 8.02
N ARG A 195 29.68 -2.45 7.54
CA ARG A 195 31.13 -2.23 7.73
C ARG A 195 31.63 -0.97 7.04
N GLN A 196 31.26 -0.73 5.78
CA GLN A 196 31.70 0.45 5.04
C GLN A 196 31.24 1.76 5.69
N ILE A 197 30.03 1.79 6.23
CA ILE A 197 29.45 2.95 6.91
C ILE A 197 29.90 3.08 8.38
N GLY A 198 30.62 2.07 8.90
CA GLY A 198 31.11 2.04 10.28
C GLY A 198 29.96 1.92 11.28
N ILE A 199 29.10 0.92 11.11
CA ILE A 199 28.07 0.58 12.10
C ILE A 199 28.67 -0.35 13.14
N GLU A 200 28.86 0.16 14.36
CA GLU A 200 29.43 -0.59 15.49
C GLU A 200 28.38 -0.96 16.55
N GLU A 201 27.30 -0.18 16.63
CA GLU A 201 26.26 -0.32 17.63
C GLU A 201 24.86 -0.23 17.00
N LEU A 202 23.88 -0.91 17.59
CA LEU A 202 22.50 -0.94 17.12
C LEU A 202 21.50 -0.48 18.20
N PRO A 203 20.41 0.19 17.81
CA PRO A 203 20.19 0.77 16.47
C PRO A 203 21.12 1.96 16.22
N THR A 204 21.48 2.19 14.97
CA THR A 204 22.16 3.43 14.55
C THR A 204 21.31 4.13 13.50
N LEU A 205 20.95 5.37 13.79
CA LEU A 205 20.20 6.23 12.87
C LEU A 205 21.15 7.21 12.18
N ILE A 206 21.10 7.28 10.86
CA ILE A 206 21.87 8.24 10.07
C ILE A 206 20.94 9.09 9.23
N TRP A 207 21.08 10.41 9.35
CA TRP A 207 20.33 11.39 8.60
C TRP A 207 21.14 11.90 7.43
N TYR A 208 20.53 11.88 6.25
CA TYR A 208 21.08 12.42 5.02
C TYR A 208 20.22 13.55 4.48
N LYS A 209 20.80 14.72 4.19
CA LYS A 209 20.15 15.82 3.48
C LYS A 209 20.79 15.96 2.10
N ASN A 210 20.00 15.79 1.04
CA ASN A 210 20.47 15.78 -0.34
C ASN A 210 21.65 14.81 -0.57
N GLY A 211 21.56 13.59 -0.02
CA GLY A 211 22.60 12.56 -0.13
C GLY A 211 23.86 12.79 0.74
N LYS A 212 23.94 13.89 1.50
CA LYS A 212 25.06 14.17 2.41
C LYS A 212 24.71 13.82 3.85
N LEU A 213 25.62 13.17 4.56
CA LEU A 213 25.45 12.84 5.98
C LEU A 213 25.41 14.14 6.80
N GLU A 214 24.33 14.35 7.54
CA GLU A 214 24.12 15.50 8.41
C GLU A 214 24.25 15.15 9.89
N LEU A 215 23.78 13.96 10.28
CA LEU A 215 23.74 13.55 11.68
C LEU A 215 23.80 12.03 11.81
N ARG A 216 24.48 11.56 12.84
CA ARG A 216 24.42 10.18 13.34
C ARG A 216 23.92 10.18 14.78
N MET A 217 22.99 9.29 15.09
CA MET A 217 22.40 9.09 16.41
C MET A 217 22.50 7.61 16.76
N ILE A 218 23.05 7.29 17.92
CA ILE A 218 23.29 5.91 18.35
C ILE A 218 22.34 5.58 19.49
N GLY A 219 21.71 4.41 19.41
CA GLY A 219 20.78 3.91 20.41
C GLY A 219 19.34 4.35 20.16
N PHE A 220 18.51 4.14 21.17
CA PHE A 220 17.08 4.41 21.10
C PHE A 220 16.77 5.90 21.24
N HIS A 221 15.93 6.43 20.36
CA HIS A 221 15.44 7.81 20.40
C HIS A 221 13.91 7.84 20.33
N SER A 222 13.30 8.76 21.07
CA SER A 222 11.85 8.85 21.15
C SER A 222 11.24 9.46 19.88
N GLU A 223 9.94 9.25 19.66
CA GLU A 223 9.22 9.81 18.50
C GLU A 223 9.31 11.34 18.46
N LYS A 224 9.35 11.96 19.64
CA LYS A 224 9.58 13.40 19.79
C LYS A 224 10.95 13.81 19.27
N ASP A 225 12.02 13.11 19.68
CA ASP A 225 13.40 13.43 19.26
C ASP A 225 13.56 13.31 17.74
N ILE A 226 12.93 12.28 17.14
CA ILE A 226 12.92 12.07 15.69
C ILE A 226 12.21 13.23 14.97
N ASN A 227 11.02 13.62 15.43
CA ASN A 227 10.26 14.73 14.83
C ASN A 227 10.98 16.08 14.95
N GLU A 228 11.55 16.39 16.12
CA GLU A 228 12.33 17.61 16.33
C GLU A 228 13.58 17.64 15.43
N THR A 229 14.19 16.47 15.19
CA THR A 229 15.32 16.35 14.26
C THR A 229 14.90 16.62 12.81
N ILE A 230 13.76 16.10 12.37
CA ILE A 230 13.21 16.41 11.04
C ILE A 230 12.99 17.91 10.89
N ASP A 231 12.32 18.55 11.84
CA ASP A 231 12.02 19.97 11.80
C ASP A 231 13.30 20.83 11.79
N ARG A 232 14.33 20.41 12.53
CA ARG A 232 15.63 21.08 12.53
C ARG A 232 16.36 20.93 11.19
N LEU A 233 16.32 19.74 10.59
CA LEU A 233 17.03 19.46 9.34
C LEU A 233 16.30 20.00 8.09
N LEU A 234 15.00 20.29 8.16
CA LEU A 234 14.25 20.86 7.03
C LEU A 234 14.23 22.38 6.96
N LYS A 235 14.56 23.06 8.06
CA LYS A 235 14.91 24.48 8.05
C LYS A 235 16.08 24.76 7.10
#